data_AF-A0A5C7DYP4-F1
#
_entry.id   AF-A0A5C7DYP4-F1
#
_cell.length_a   1.000
_cell.length_b   1.000
_cell.length_c   1.000
_cell.angle_alpha   90.00
_cell.angle_beta   90.00
_cell.angle_gamma   90.00
#
_symmetry.space_group_name_H-M   'P 1'
#
loop_
_entity.id
_entity.type
_entity.pdbx_description
1 polymer ?
#
loop_
_entity_poly.entity_id
_entity_poly.type
_entity_poly.pdbx_seq_one_letter_code
_entity_poly.pdbx_strand_id
1 'polypeptide(L)'
;MKNKILLDKDIQEAFNYYLENDSYLKGALDGLKKYEQRAFISYILSYEYKNLVENNNLKFDEKDKVILPSNLITILNYDKKNFNGMILRNFINDLEFELEHIEMELYDDPADFEGGDYYSEDSECDEDYTVEDWVEDQVKDIKDFIDALKAFK
;
A
#
# COMPACT_ATOMS: atom_id res chain seq x y z
N MET A 1 0.39 -26.67 9.72
CA MET A 1 -0.93 -26.17 9.27
C MET A 1 -0.72 -25.40 7.97
N LYS A 2 -1.30 -25.84 6.86
CA LYS A 2 -1.25 -25.13 5.57
C LYS A 2 -2.54 -24.34 5.41
N ASN A 3 -2.57 -23.09 5.88
CA ASN A 3 -3.65 -22.15 5.51
C ASN A 3 -3.38 -21.67 4.08
N LYS A 4 -3.63 -22.52 3.07
CA LYS A 4 -4.00 -22.01 1.77
C LYS A 4 -5.47 -21.63 1.90
N ILE A 5 -5.75 -20.34 2.03
CA ILE A 5 -7.05 -19.80 1.67
C ILE A 5 -7.25 -20.24 0.22
N LEU A 6 -7.99 -21.32 0.01
CA LEU A 6 -8.45 -21.74 -1.30
C LEU A 6 -9.44 -20.65 -1.71
N LEU A 7 -8.93 -19.60 -2.35
CA LEU A 7 -9.77 -18.62 -3.04
C LEU A 7 -10.68 -19.42 -3.97
N ASP A 8 -11.98 -19.10 -3.97
CA ASP A 8 -12.95 -19.70 -4.88
C ASP A 8 -12.42 -19.63 -6.32
N LYS A 9 -12.72 -20.63 -7.15
CA LYS A 9 -12.21 -20.71 -8.52
C LYS A 9 -12.52 -19.43 -9.30
N ASP A 10 -13.69 -18.85 -9.08
CA ASP A 10 -14.13 -17.62 -9.74
C ASP A 10 -13.32 -16.41 -9.28
N ILE A 11 -12.91 -16.36 -8.01
CA ILE A 11 -12.05 -15.30 -7.44
C ILE A 11 -10.62 -15.43 -8.01
N GLN A 12 -10.11 -16.66 -8.16
CA GLN A 12 -8.81 -16.89 -8.79
C GLN A 12 -8.81 -16.46 -10.26
N GLU A 13 -9.89 -16.73 -10.98
CA GLU A 13 -10.01 -16.31 -12.38
C GLU A 13 -10.07 -14.79 -12.51
N ALA A 14 -10.89 -14.13 -11.67
CA ALA A 14 -10.91 -12.67 -11.57
C ALA A 14 -9.53 -12.09 -11.25
N PHE A 15 -8.73 -12.77 -10.42
CA PHE A 15 -7.38 -12.35 -10.10
C PHE A 15 -6.41 -12.50 -11.29
N ASN A 16 -6.54 -13.54 -12.10
CA ASN A 16 -5.74 -13.68 -13.31
C ASN A 16 -6.05 -12.54 -14.30
N TYR A 17 -7.33 -12.22 -14.52
CA TYR A 17 -7.70 -11.05 -15.34
C TYR A 17 -7.14 -9.74 -14.77
N TYR A 18 -7.07 -9.62 -13.44
CA TYR A 18 -6.44 -8.47 -12.79
C TYR A 18 -4.95 -8.38 -13.10
N LEU A 19 -4.21 -9.47 -12.95
CA LEU A 19 -2.77 -9.53 -13.22
C LEU A 19 -2.43 -9.26 -14.69
N GLU A 20 -3.28 -9.74 -15.61
CA GLU A 20 -3.11 -9.55 -17.05
C GLU A 20 -3.55 -8.15 -17.53
N ASN A 21 -4.08 -7.32 -16.64
CA ASN A 21 -4.71 -6.03 -16.98
C ASN A 21 -5.78 -6.20 -18.08
N ASP A 22 -6.55 -7.29 -17.98
CA ASP A 22 -7.54 -7.68 -18.98
C ASP A 22 -8.78 -6.80 -18.90
N SER A 23 -9.28 -6.38 -20.06
CA SER A 23 -10.56 -5.67 -20.22
C SER A 23 -11.77 -6.39 -19.61
N TYR A 24 -11.72 -7.72 -19.46
CA TYR A 24 -12.77 -8.55 -18.86
C TYR A 24 -12.80 -8.52 -17.33
N LEU A 25 -11.81 -7.92 -16.65
CA LEU A 25 -11.76 -7.83 -15.19
C LEU A 25 -13.09 -7.38 -14.57
N LYS A 26 -13.72 -6.35 -15.16
CA LYS A 26 -15.01 -5.85 -14.69
C LYS A 26 -16.15 -6.87 -14.88
N GLY A 27 -16.17 -7.58 -15.99
CA GLY A 27 -17.15 -8.64 -16.23
C GLY A 27 -16.97 -9.80 -15.24
N ALA A 28 -15.73 -10.17 -14.93
CA ALA A 28 -15.43 -11.16 -13.90
C ALA A 28 -15.93 -10.72 -12.52
N LEU A 29 -15.70 -9.44 -12.14
CA LEU A 29 -16.24 -8.87 -10.90
C LEU A 29 -17.76 -8.88 -10.84
N ASP A 30 -18.44 -8.49 -11.93
CA ASP A 30 -19.90 -8.46 -12.00
C ASP A 30 -20.50 -9.88 -11.86
N GLY A 31 -19.74 -10.93 -12.22
CA GLY A 31 -20.12 -12.34 -12.05
C GLY A 31 -19.99 -12.88 -10.63
N LEU A 32 -19.19 -12.24 -9.77
CA LEU A 32 -19.00 -12.66 -8.38
C LEU A 32 -20.20 -12.28 -7.50
N LYS A 33 -20.44 -13.06 -6.43
CA LYS A 33 -21.42 -12.66 -5.41
C LYS A 33 -20.92 -11.42 -4.67
N LYS A 34 -21.85 -10.62 -4.12
CA LYS A 34 -21.50 -9.35 -3.47
C LYS A 34 -20.46 -9.46 -2.34
N TYR A 35 -20.46 -10.54 -1.56
CA TYR A 35 -19.43 -10.74 -0.52
C TYR A 35 -18.07 -11.16 -1.11
N GLU A 36 -18.07 -11.87 -2.25
CA GLU A 36 -16.85 -12.26 -2.98
C GLU A 36 -16.22 -11.04 -3.65
N GLN A 37 -17.04 -10.16 -4.23
CA GLN A 37 -16.58 -8.85 -4.74
C GLN A 37 -15.88 -8.05 -3.65
N ARG A 38 -16.46 -7.97 -2.44
CA ARG A 38 -15.84 -7.28 -1.30
C ARG A 38 -14.51 -7.91 -0.94
N ALA A 39 -14.48 -9.23 -0.78
CA ALA A 39 -13.27 -9.98 -0.44
C ALA A 39 -12.18 -9.81 -1.52
N PHE A 40 -12.56 -9.81 -2.79
CA PHE A 40 -11.64 -9.61 -3.90
C PHE A 40 -11.02 -8.21 -3.89
N ILE A 41 -11.83 -7.15 -3.71
CA ILE A 41 -11.32 -5.78 -3.63
C ILE A 41 -10.34 -5.64 -2.46
N SER A 42 -10.69 -6.15 -1.27
CA SER A 42 -9.77 -6.16 -0.13
C SER A 42 -8.49 -6.93 -0.43
N TYR A 43 -8.59 -8.09 -1.09
CA TYR A 43 -7.43 -8.88 -1.49
C TYR A 43 -6.52 -8.13 -2.46
N ILE A 44 -7.07 -7.42 -3.46
CA ILE A 44 -6.29 -6.59 -4.38
C ILE A 44 -5.57 -5.47 -3.64
N LEU A 45 -6.24 -4.78 -2.71
CA LEU A 45 -5.62 -3.70 -1.93
C LEU A 45 -4.42 -4.21 -1.13
N SER A 46 -4.57 -5.33 -0.43
CA SER A 46 -3.45 -5.97 0.29
C SER A 46 -2.35 -6.46 -0.66
N TYR A 47 -2.73 -7.04 -1.80
CA TYR A 47 -1.76 -7.47 -2.82
C TYR A 47 -0.94 -6.30 -3.36
N GLU A 48 -1.58 -5.18 -3.71
CA GLU A 48 -0.88 -4.00 -4.22
C GLU A 48 -0.05 -3.30 -3.16
N TYR A 49 -0.49 -3.25 -1.90
CA TYR A 49 0.36 -2.76 -0.82
C TYR A 49 1.66 -3.57 -0.74
N LYS A 50 1.56 -4.90 -0.71
CA LYS A 50 2.74 -5.77 -0.73
C LYS A 50 3.58 -5.60 -1.99
N ASN A 51 2.93 -5.50 -3.15
CA ASN A 51 3.61 -5.42 -4.43
C ASN A 51 4.31 -4.07 -4.64
N LEU A 52 3.68 -2.97 -4.27
CA LEU A 52 4.15 -1.62 -4.53
C LEU A 52 5.02 -1.10 -3.38
N VAL A 53 4.59 -1.30 -2.14
CA VAL A 53 5.26 -0.78 -0.93
C VAL A 53 6.28 -1.78 -0.42
N GLU A 54 5.89 -2.96 0.06
CA GLU A 54 6.85 -3.91 0.68
C GLU A 54 7.95 -4.41 -0.27
N ASN A 55 7.69 -4.39 -1.59
CA ASN A 55 8.65 -4.80 -2.61
C ASN A 55 9.31 -3.61 -3.35
N ASN A 56 9.15 -2.38 -2.86
CA ASN A 56 9.76 -1.16 -3.40
C ASN A 56 9.52 -0.96 -4.92
N ASN A 57 8.28 -1.14 -5.37
CA ASN A 57 7.89 -0.99 -6.78
C ASN A 57 6.99 0.24 -7.04
N LEU A 58 6.88 1.17 -6.09
CA LEU A 58 6.21 2.44 -6.33
C LEU A 58 6.85 3.18 -7.52
N LYS A 59 5.99 3.74 -8.37
CA LYS A 59 6.39 4.55 -9.51
C LYS A 59 5.86 5.95 -9.32
N PHE A 60 6.67 6.94 -9.62
CA PHE A 60 6.35 8.34 -9.44
C PHE A 60 6.24 9.06 -10.79
N ASP A 61 5.39 10.08 -10.86
CA ASP A 61 5.32 10.99 -12.00
C ASP A 61 6.38 12.11 -11.92
N GLU A 62 6.38 13.04 -12.88
CA GLU A 62 7.33 14.16 -12.91
C GLU A 62 7.19 15.16 -11.74
N LYS A 63 6.18 14.98 -10.87
CA LYS A 63 5.88 15.83 -9.72
C LYS A 63 6.00 15.05 -8.41
N ASP A 64 6.72 13.93 -8.43
CA ASP A 64 6.93 13.03 -7.30
C ASP A 64 5.62 12.48 -6.70
N LYS A 65 4.59 12.26 -7.54
CA LYS A 65 3.34 11.61 -7.11
C LYS A 65 3.29 10.17 -7.57
N VAL A 66 2.85 9.29 -6.68
CA VAL A 66 2.65 7.87 -6.99
C VAL A 66 1.64 7.68 -8.12
N ILE A 67 2.03 6.88 -9.10
CA ILE A 67 1.21 6.45 -10.23
C ILE A 67 0.60 5.09 -9.88
N LEU A 68 -0.71 5.07 -9.62
CA LEU A 68 -1.43 3.81 -9.37
C LEU A 68 -1.57 2.99 -10.67
N PRO A 69 -1.40 1.65 -10.62
CA PRO A 69 -1.67 0.77 -11.75
C PRO A 69 -3.10 0.90 -12.30
N SER A 70 -3.27 0.74 -13.63
CA SER A 70 -4.57 0.91 -14.30
C SER A 70 -5.63 -0.10 -13.86
N ASN A 71 -5.21 -1.33 -13.60
CA ASN A 71 -6.04 -2.39 -13.03
C ASN A 71 -6.48 -2.03 -11.60
N LEU A 72 -5.58 -1.52 -10.75
CA LEU A 72 -5.95 -1.01 -9.42
C LEU A 72 -6.97 0.12 -9.52
N ILE A 73 -6.75 1.12 -10.40
CA ILE A 73 -7.73 2.19 -10.67
C ILE A 73 -9.09 1.63 -11.07
N THR A 74 -9.13 0.55 -11.85
CA THR A 74 -10.38 -0.13 -12.22
C THR A 74 -11.10 -0.71 -11.00
N ILE A 75 -10.34 -1.33 -10.09
CA ILE A 75 -10.85 -1.87 -8.81
C ILE A 75 -11.39 -0.76 -7.91
N LEU A 76 -10.65 0.35 -7.76
CA LEU A 76 -11.06 1.48 -6.92
C LEU A 76 -12.34 2.16 -7.47
N ASN A 77 -12.45 2.32 -8.79
CA ASN A 77 -13.66 2.81 -9.44
C ASN A 77 -14.85 1.85 -9.20
N TYR A 78 -14.60 0.54 -9.24
CA TYR A 78 -15.61 -0.45 -8.96
C TYR A 78 -16.11 -0.37 -7.51
N ASP A 79 -15.19 -0.21 -6.54
CA ASP A 79 -15.52 0.02 -5.13
C ASP A 79 -16.36 1.29 -4.94
N LYS A 80 -15.93 2.41 -5.54
CA LYS A 80 -16.65 3.69 -5.50
C LYS A 80 -18.08 3.58 -6.02
N LYS A 81 -18.28 2.85 -7.11
CA LYS A 81 -19.60 2.68 -7.75
C LYS A 81 -20.52 1.73 -7.00
N ASN A 82 -20.00 0.61 -6.49
CA ASN A 82 -20.84 -0.50 -6.00
C ASN A 82 -20.91 -0.59 -4.46
N PHE A 83 -19.95 0.00 -3.77
CA PHE A 83 -19.81 -0.05 -2.31
C PHE A 83 -19.53 1.33 -1.70
N ASN A 84 -19.72 2.41 -2.48
CA ASN A 84 -19.52 3.80 -2.05
C ASN A 84 -18.11 4.09 -1.54
N GLY A 85 -17.08 3.39 -2.05
CA GLY A 85 -15.69 3.58 -1.63
C GLY A 85 -15.43 3.09 -0.20
N MET A 86 -16.34 2.30 0.38
CA MET A 86 -16.25 1.88 1.77
C MET A 86 -15.06 0.96 2.00
N ILE A 87 -14.71 0.11 1.03
CA ILE A 87 -13.63 -0.87 1.19
C ILE A 87 -12.29 -0.14 1.16
N LEU A 88 -12.08 0.76 0.19
CA LEU A 88 -10.90 1.61 0.12
C LEU A 88 -10.72 2.44 1.40
N ARG A 89 -11.79 3.08 1.88
CA ARG A 89 -11.73 3.90 3.10
C ARG A 89 -11.31 3.08 4.31
N ASN A 90 -11.88 1.89 4.48
CA ASN A 90 -11.50 1.03 5.61
C ASN A 90 -10.04 0.61 5.51
N PHE A 91 -9.58 0.25 4.31
CA PHE A 91 -8.19 -0.11 4.08
C PHE A 91 -7.22 1.04 4.37
N ILE A 92 -7.54 2.27 3.95
CA ILE A 92 -6.72 3.45 4.29
C ILE A 92 -6.66 3.64 5.81
N ASN A 93 -7.80 3.55 6.51
CA ASN A 93 -7.82 3.72 7.97
C ASN A 93 -6.97 2.64 8.68
N ASP A 94 -7.03 1.39 8.21
CA ASP A 94 -6.23 0.30 8.76
C ASP A 94 -4.73 0.56 8.51
N LEU A 95 -4.34 1.03 7.33
CA LEU A 95 -2.95 1.40 7.02
C LEU A 95 -2.45 2.61 7.83
N GLU A 96 -3.28 3.63 8.03
CA GLU A 96 -2.94 4.78 8.87
C GLU A 96 -2.68 4.36 10.32
N PHE A 97 -3.50 3.43 10.85
CA PHE A 97 -3.31 2.88 12.19
C PHE A 97 -2.00 2.08 12.31
N GLU A 98 -1.69 1.22 11.33
CA GLU A 98 -0.44 0.47 11.33
C GLU A 98 0.78 1.39 11.12
N LEU A 99 0.66 2.45 10.31
CA LEU A 99 1.71 3.46 10.13
C LEU A 99 2.04 4.15 11.45
N GLU A 100 1.03 4.60 12.20
CA GLU A 100 1.22 5.20 13.53
C GLU A 100 1.97 4.23 14.47
N HIS A 101 1.65 2.94 14.40
CA HIS A 101 2.31 1.93 15.22
C HIS A 101 3.78 1.71 14.80
N ILE A 102 4.07 1.63 13.50
CA ILE A 102 5.43 1.50 12.97
C ILE A 102 6.26 2.72 13.37
N GLU A 103 5.73 3.93 13.21
CA GLU A 103 6.43 5.15 13.63
C GLU A 103 6.76 5.13 15.13
N MET A 104 5.80 4.72 15.98
CA MET A 104 6.06 4.56 17.42
C MET A 104 7.17 3.55 17.71
N GLU A 105 7.18 2.39 17.06
CA GLU A 105 8.23 1.38 17.24
C GLU A 105 9.60 1.90 16.83
N LEU A 106 9.68 2.65 15.72
CA LEU A 106 10.93 3.25 15.23
C LEU A 106 11.48 4.33 16.18
N TYR A 107 10.61 5.13 16.80
CA TYR A 107 11.03 6.12 17.81
C TYR A 107 11.46 5.49 19.14
N ASP A 108 10.83 4.38 19.54
CA ASP A 108 11.13 3.69 20.80
C ASP A 108 12.46 2.91 20.75
N ASP A 109 12.81 2.34 19.59
CA ASP A 109 14.06 1.59 19.38
C ASP A 109 14.73 1.94 18.02
N PRO A 110 15.48 3.06 17.95
CA PRO A 110 16.18 3.49 16.74
C PRO A 110 17.45 2.65 16.49
N ALA A 111 17.36 1.32 16.63
CA ALA A 111 18.49 0.39 16.64
C ALA A 111 19.38 0.45 15.38
N ASP A 112 18.80 0.84 14.24
CA ASP A 112 19.48 0.98 12.94
C ASP A 112 19.81 2.45 12.59
N PHE A 113 19.52 3.41 13.46
CA PHE A 113 19.94 4.80 13.29
C PHE A 113 21.43 4.92 13.61
N GLU A 114 22.29 4.83 12.59
CA GLU A 114 23.76 5.01 12.68
C GLU A 114 24.18 6.45 13.06
N GLY A 115 23.27 7.30 13.56
CA GLY A 115 23.57 8.63 14.07
C GLY A 115 24.38 8.65 15.39
N GLY A 116 24.70 7.47 15.95
CA GLY A 116 25.35 7.31 17.26
C GLY A 116 26.82 7.76 17.35
N ASP A 117 27.53 7.88 16.22
CA ASP A 117 28.96 8.25 16.21
C ASP A 117 29.25 9.68 15.68
N TYR A 118 28.23 10.49 15.37
CA TYR A 118 28.44 11.87 14.89
C TYR A 118 28.78 12.88 16.00
N TYR A 119 28.84 12.45 17.26
CA TYR A 119 29.40 13.25 18.36
C TYR A 119 30.92 13.07 18.51
N SER A 120 31.64 12.80 17.41
CA SER A 120 33.09 12.95 17.39
C SER A 120 33.41 14.43 17.18
N GLU A 121 34.04 15.06 18.18
CA GLU A 121 34.38 16.50 18.22
C GLU A 121 35.30 17.00 17.07
N ASP A 122 35.60 16.16 16.07
CA ASP A 122 36.62 16.40 15.04
C ASP A 122 36.17 16.06 13.60
N SER A 123 34.89 15.80 13.32
CA SER A 123 34.44 15.61 11.92
C SER A 123 33.54 16.74 11.45
N GLU A 124 33.98 17.45 10.41
CA GLU A 124 33.17 18.28 9.51
C GLU A 124 32.14 17.41 8.73
N CYS A 125 31.48 16.45 9.40
CA CYS A 125 30.52 15.53 8.82
C CYS A 125 29.11 16.06 9.07
N ASP A 126 28.50 16.55 8.00
CA ASP A 126 27.07 16.80 7.77
C ASP A 126 26.21 16.79 9.05
N GLU A 127 26.28 17.89 9.80
CA GLU A 127 25.17 18.33 10.65
C GLU A 127 23.93 18.42 9.74
N ASP A 128 22.95 17.52 9.91
CA ASP A 128 21.51 17.81 9.75
C ASP A 128 20.60 16.55 9.69
N TYR A 129 21.11 15.32 9.49
CA TYR A 129 20.24 14.12 9.44
C TYR A 129 19.78 13.68 10.84
N THR A 130 18.50 13.87 11.14
CA THR A 130 17.95 13.56 12.47
C THR A 130 17.24 12.21 12.52
N VAL A 131 16.84 11.77 13.72
CA VAL A 131 16.00 10.59 13.89
C VAL A 131 14.67 10.78 13.16
N GLU A 132 14.13 12.00 13.15
CA GLU A 132 12.91 12.32 12.39
C GLU A 132 13.09 12.10 10.89
N ASP A 133 14.22 12.51 10.30
CA ASP A 133 14.50 12.26 8.88
C ASP A 133 14.61 10.76 8.58
N TRP A 134 15.27 10.02 9.47
CA TRP A 134 15.38 8.56 9.35
C TRP A 134 14.05 7.84 9.46
N VAL A 135 13.22 8.20 10.44
CA VAL A 135 11.87 7.64 10.58
C VAL A 135 11.03 7.96 9.34
N GLU A 136 11.10 9.20 8.84
CA GLU A 136 10.40 9.60 7.61
C GLU A 136 10.84 8.72 6.43
N ASP A 137 12.15 8.49 6.24
CA ASP A 137 12.68 7.62 5.19
C ASP A 137 12.17 6.17 5.31
N GLN A 138 12.06 5.62 6.53
CA GLN A 138 11.58 4.25 6.73
C GLN A 138 10.10 4.07 6.34
N VAL A 139 9.28 5.09 6.52
CA VAL A 139 7.82 5.00 6.31
C VAL A 139 7.33 5.74 5.06
N LYS A 140 8.24 6.40 4.32
CA LYS A 140 7.93 7.24 3.16
C LYS A 140 7.06 6.54 2.13
N ASP A 141 7.42 5.31 1.75
CA ASP A 141 6.67 4.56 0.73
C ASP A 141 5.23 4.22 1.18
N ILE A 142 5.03 3.97 2.49
CA ILE A 142 3.70 3.77 3.06
C ILE A 142 2.88 5.06 2.96
N LYS A 143 3.46 6.20 3.36
CA LYS A 143 2.83 7.53 3.29
C LYS A 143 2.45 7.90 1.86
N ASP A 144 3.39 7.77 0.94
CA ASP A 144 3.21 8.06 -0.49
C ASP A 144 2.09 7.21 -1.09
N PHE A 145 2.02 5.92 -0.74
CA PHE A 145 0.94 5.05 -1.19
C PHE A 145 -0.42 5.43 -0.59
N ILE A 146 -0.49 5.72 0.71
CA ILE A 146 -1.72 6.19 1.37
C ILE A 146 -2.24 7.47 0.72
N ASP A 147 -1.36 8.43 0.44
CA ASP A 147 -1.72 9.70 -0.18
C ASP A 147 -2.24 9.52 -1.60
N ALA A 148 -1.65 8.60 -2.37
CA ALA A 148 -2.14 8.21 -3.69
C ALA A 148 -3.57 7.63 -3.63
N LEU A 149 -3.83 6.75 -2.65
CA LEU A 149 -5.14 6.17 -2.43
C LEU A 149 -6.17 7.21 -1.97
N LYS A 150 -5.78 8.15 -1.10
CA LYS A 150 -6.63 9.26 -0.64
C LYS A 150 -6.99 10.21 -1.77
N ALA A 151 -6.06 10.50 -2.68
CA ALA A 151 -6.29 11.35 -3.84
C ALA A 151 -7.37 10.78 -4.79
N PHE A 152 -7.65 9.48 -4.71
CA PHE A 152 -8.70 8.81 -5.49
C PHE A 152 -10.12 8.95 -4.90
N LYS A 153 -10.22 9.20 -3.59
CA LYS A 153 -11.47 9.23 -2.81
C LYS A 153 -12.42 10.33 -3.31
#